data_AF-A0A453HG93-F1
#
_entry.id   AF-A0A453HG93-F1
#
_cell.length_a   1.000
_cell.length_b   1.000
_cell.length_c   1.000
_cell.angle_alpha   90.00
_cell.angle_beta   90.00
_cell.angle_gamma   90.00
#
_symmetry.space_group_name_H-M   'P 1'
#
loop_
_entity.id
_entity.type
_entity.pdbx_description
1 polymer ?
#
loop_
_entity_poly.entity_id
_entity_poly.type
_entity_poly.pdbx_seq_one_letter_code
_entity_poly.pdbx_strand_id
1 'polypeptide(L)'
;MYFGLYYFLDKFAGDTCAALEEYQLNPKNSTLGAIIPCSEKMSGSVILHDVGAGIHDIIDQVNSNIYMIKSEYTVKQLDYICNPFAGPPGYRYRPENCASGAATIGDIPQILRRLTCSELGGGANCAPADLSSAIDYDKVQTYTSSIQNVLDIFPGTERLVSCELVKAGFADIVGNQCAPLRRGARATWAALAALSMAMALLVLASAACGGVGGSRHAGDDRHSVRHLTSSSNSEVSETEFAEMPAKKVRVKIVGP
;
A
#
# COMPACT_ATOMS: atom_id res chain seq x y z
N MET A 1 33.16 4.80 6.19
CA MET A 1 31.99 4.16 5.55
C MET A 1 30.76 5.05 5.51
N TYR A 2 30.38 5.72 6.61
CA TYR A 2 29.16 6.55 6.70
C TYR A 2 29.09 7.75 5.74
N PHE A 3 30.21 8.43 5.47
CA PHE A 3 30.23 9.56 4.53
C PHE A 3 29.71 9.20 3.12
N GLY A 4 30.23 8.11 2.55
CA GLY A 4 29.84 7.66 1.22
C GLY A 4 28.38 7.23 1.13
N LEU A 5 27.84 6.61 2.19
CA LEU A 5 26.43 6.23 2.26
C LEU A 5 25.50 7.45 2.21
N TYR A 6 25.74 8.47 3.03
CA TYR A 6 24.89 9.66 3.05
C TYR A 6 25.03 10.51 1.79
N TYR A 7 26.21 10.55 1.18
CA TYR A 7 26.41 11.18 -0.12
C TYR A 7 25.62 10.46 -1.23
N PHE A 8 25.68 9.12 -1.25
CA PHE A 8 24.88 8.31 -2.18
C PHE A 8 23.38 8.55 -1.98
N LEU A 9 22.90 8.55 -0.73
CA LEU A 9 21.49 8.78 -0.41
C LEU A 9 21.01 10.17 -0.86
N ASP A 10 21.82 11.24 -0.71
CA ASP A 10 21.46 12.59 -1.19
C ASP A 10 21.29 12.61 -2.72
N LYS A 11 22.22 11.98 -3.44
CA LYS A 11 22.18 11.90 -4.91
C LYS A 11 21.04 11.02 -5.41
N PHE A 12 20.95 9.79 -4.89
CA PHE A 12 19.91 8.83 -5.24
C PHE A 12 18.50 9.37 -4.97
N ALA A 13 18.29 10.00 -3.80
CA ALA A 13 17.02 10.64 -3.50
C ALA A 13 16.72 11.78 -4.48
N GLY A 14 17.71 12.62 -4.81
CA GLY A 14 17.54 13.69 -5.80
C GLY A 14 17.10 13.18 -7.17
N ASP A 15 17.80 12.18 -7.69
CA ASP A 15 17.53 11.61 -9.02
C ASP A 15 16.18 10.88 -9.06
N THR A 16 15.88 10.07 -8.04
CA THR A 16 14.61 9.34 -7.91
C THR A 16 13.43 10.30 -7.82
N CYS A 17 13.54 11.36 -7.01
CA CYS A 17 12.49 12.34 -6.83
C CYS A 17 12.21 13.14 -8.11
N ALA A 18 13.27 13.50 -8.86
CA ALA A 18 13.11 14.17 -10.16
C ALA A 18 12.42 13.26 -11.18
N ALA A 19 12.79 11.97 -11.24
CA ALA A 19 12.14 11.00 -12.12
C ALA A 19 10.65 10.78 -11.75
N LEU A 20 10.32 10.74 -10.46
CA LEU A 20 8.93 10.62 -9.98
C LEU A 20 8.09 11.88 -10.29
N GLU A 21 8.69 13.07 -10.22
CA GLU A 21 8.04 14.33 -10.59
C GLU A 21 7.79 14.41 -12.11
N GLU A 22 8.79 14.04 -12.92
CA GLU A 22 8.68 13.95 -14.38
C GLU A 22 7.55 13.01 -14.81
N TYR A 23 7.44 11.85 -14.17
CA TYR A 23 6.38 10.88 -14.44
C TYR A 23 4.98 11.42 -14.12
N GLN A 24 4.83 12.23 -13.06
CA GLN A 24 3.54 12.84 -12.72
C GLN A 24 3.07 13.84 -13.77
N LEU A 25 4.00 14.55 -14.41
CA LEU A 25 3.74 15.50 -15.48
C LEU A 25 3.43 14.78 -16.79
N ASN A 26 4.29 13.83 -17.20
CA ASN A 26 4.17 13.12 -18.47
C ASN A 26 4.45 11.61 -18.32
N PRO A 27 3.46 10.81 -17.88
CA PRO A 27 3.66 9.38 -17.64
C PRO A 27 3.99 8.59 -18.91
N LYS A 28 3.63 9.10 -20.09
CA LYS A 28 3.95 8.47 -21.38
C LYS A 28 5.36 8.80 -21.89
N ASN A 29 5.86 9.99 -21.60
CA ASN A 29 7.13 10.52 -22.09
C ASN A 29 8.03 10.85 -20.89
N SER A 30 8.24 9.86 -20.03
CA SER A 30 9.13 9.98 -18.87
C SER A 30 10.00 8.73 -18.78
N THR A 31 11.14 8.87 -18.11
CA THR A 31 12.09 7.77 -17.88
C THR A 31 11.43 6.56 -17.21
N LEU A 32 10.45 6.79 -16.34
CA LEU A 32 9.72 5.75 -15.62
C LEU A 32 8.52 5.17 -16.40
N GLY A 33 8.09 5.83 -17.49
CA GLY A 33 6.98 5.41 -18.35
C GLY A 33 7.17 4.06 -19.04
N ALA A 34 8.42 3.68 -19.33
CA ALA A 34 8.74 2.38 -19.90
C ALA A 34 8.65 1.22 -18.87
N ILE A 35 8.82 1.52 -17.57
CA ILE A 35 8.81 0.54 -16.49
C ILE A 35 7.40 0.41 -15.91
N ILE A 36 6.66 1.52 -15.87
CA ILE A 36 5.30 1.58 -15.35
C ILE A 36 4.39 1.98 -16.52
N PRO A 37 3.92 1.03 -17.33
CA PRO A 37 3.18 1.28 -18.56
C PRO A 37 1.73 1.67 -18.26
N CYS A 38 1.56 2.84 -17.65
CA CYS A 38 0.29 3.53 -17.53
C CYS A 38 -0.28 4.04 -18.87
N SER A 39 0.42 3.73 -19.97
CA SER A 39 0.12 4.14 -21.33
C SER A 39 -0.90 3.24 -22.03
N GLU A 40 -1.04 1.97 -21.62
CA GLU A 40 -2.01 1.01 -22.18
C GLU A 40 -3.41 1.14 -21.57
N LYS A 41 -3.81 2.35 -21.14
CA LYS A 41 -5.14 2.61 -20.56
C LYS A 41 -6.29 2.05 -21.40
N MET A 42 -6.13 2.02 -22.72
CA MET A 42 -7.14 1.48 -23.66
C MET A 42 -7.42 -0.01 -23.43
N SER A 43 -6.40 -0.82 -23.12
CA SER A 43 -6.61 -2.26 -22.91
C SER A 43 -7.28 -2.53 -21.56
N GLY A 44 -6.77 -1.91 -20.49
CA GLY A 44 -7.34 -2.09 -19.16
C GLY A 44 -8.75 -1.51 -19.02
N SER A 45 -9.06 -0.37 -19.67
CA SER A 45 -10.39 0.23 -19.61
C SER A 45 -11.44 -0.59 -20.35
N VAL A 46 -11.06 -1.23 -21.45
CA VAL A 46 -11.94 -2.15 -22.19
C VAL A 46 -12.22 -3.38 -21.34
N ILE A 47 -11.20 -3.99 -20.71
CA ILE A 47 -11.39 -5.14 -19.83
C ILE A 47 -12.31 -4.79 -18.65
N LEU A 48 -12.12 -3.63 -18.01
CA LEU A 48 -13.00 -3.20 -16.92
C LEU A 48 -14.43 -2.93 -17.37
N HIS A 49 -14.61 -2.41 -18.60
CA HIS A 49 -15.91 -2.21 -19.20
C HIS A 49 -16.61 -3.55 -19.47
N ASP A 50 -15.92 -4.51 -20.08
CA ASP A 50 -16.45 -5.86 -20.35
C ASP A 50 -16.79 -6.61 -19.06
N VAL A 51 -15.95 -6.51 -18.02
CA VAL A 51 -16.24 -7.09 -16.71
C VAL A 51 -17.45 -6.41 -16.07
N GLY A 52 -17.53 -5.08 -16.13
CA GLY A 52 -18.68 -4.33 -15.63
C GLY A 52 -19.98 -4.71 -16.34
N ALA A 53 -19.93 -4.89 -17.67
CA ALA A 53 -21.05 -5.36 -18.47
C ALA A 53 -21.47 -6.78 -18.10
N GLY A 54 -20.52 -7.71 -18.01
CA GLY A 54 -20.80 -9.09 -17.64
C GLY A 54 -21.44 -9.22 -16.26
N ILE A 55 -20.96 -8.47 -15.26
CA ILE A 55 -21.56 -8.49 -13.91
C ILE A 55 -22.94 -7.84 -13.93
N HIS A 56 -23.12 -6.73 -14.66
CA HIS A 56 -24.41 -6.08 -14.82
C HIS A 56 -25.47 -7.04 -15.38
N ASP A 57 -25.14 -7.74 -16.47
CA ASP A 57 -26.04 -8.68 -17.14
C ASP A 57 -26.38 -9.88 -16.25
N ILE A 58 -25.40 -10.41 -15.49
CA ILE A 58 -25.63 -11.50 -14.54
C ILE A 58 -26.62 -11.07 -13.45
N ILE A 59 -26.43 -9.88 -12.87
CA ILE A 59 -27.33 -9.37 -11.81
C ILE A 59 -28.74 -9.17 -12.34
N ASP A 60 -28.87 -8.60 -13.55
CA ASP A 60 -30.18 -8.38 -14.18
C ASP A 60 -30.88 -9.71 -14.51
N GLN A 61 -30.13 -10.71 -14.99
CA GLN A 61 -30.66 -12.06 -15.22
C GLN A 61 -31.15 -12.72 -13.92
N VAL A 62 -30.38 -12.60 -12.84
CA VAL A 62 -30.79 -13.10 -11.52
C VAL A 62 -32.05 -12.40 -11.04
N ASN A 63 -32.12 -11.07 -11.15
CA ASN A 63 -33.29 -10.30 -10.75
C ASN A 63 -34.54 -10.65 -11.57
N SER A 64 -34.39 -10.90 -12.87
CA SER A 64 -35.47 -11.41 -13.72
C SER A 64 -35.98 -12.77 -13.24
N ASN A 65 -35.09 -13.70 -12.89
CA ASN A 65 -35.49 -15.01 -12.36
C ASN A 65 -36.17 -14.90 -10.98
N ILE A 66 -35.65 -14.04 -10.10
CA ILE A 66 -36.28 -13.71 -8.80
C ILE A 66 -37.69 -13.18 -9.02
N TYR A 67 -37.89 -12.27 -9.98
CA TYR A 67 -39.21 -11.74 -10.33
C TYR A 67 -40.17 -12.85 -10.79
N MET A 68 -39.72 -13.75 -11.66
CA MET A 68 -40.53 -14.89 -12.12
C MET A 68 -40.96 -15.78 -10.96
N ILE A 69 -40.03 -16.19 -10.08
CA ILE A 69 -40.32 -17.01 -8.89
C ILE A 69 -41.31 -16.28 -7.97
N LYS A 70 -41.13 -14.98 -7.75
CA LYS A 70 -42.01 -14.15 -6.94
C LYS A 70 -43.45 -14.17 -7.46
N SER A 71 -43.60 -14.10 -8.78
CA SER A 71 -44.90 -14.10 -9.46
C SER A 71 -45.58 -15.47 -9.49
N GLU A 72 -44.82 -16.54 -9.71
CA GLU A 72 -45.34 -17.91 -9.87
C GLU A 72 -45.72 -18.54 -8.52
N TYR A 73 -44.91 -18.31 -7.48
CA TYR A 73 -45.09 -18.92 -6.17
C TYR A 73 -45.68 -17.96 -5.11
N THR A 74 -46.04 -16.72 -5.48
CA THR A 74 -46.61 -15.70 -4.55
C THR A 74 -45.74 -15.41 -3.32
N VAL A 75 -44.42 -15.52 -3.45
CA VAL A 75 -43.47 -15.24 -2.36
C VAL A 75 -43.40 -13.74 -2.11
N LYS A 76 -43.76 -13.25 -0.93
CA LYS A 76 -43.79 -11.80 -0.67
C LYS A 76 -42.42 -11.20 -0.26
N GLN A 77 -41.52 -12.03 0.26
CA GLN A 77 -40.36 -11.58 1.04
C GLN A 77 -39.01 -11.93 0.39
N LEU A 78 -38.95 -11.94 -0.93
CA LEU A 78 -37.72 -12.15 -1.69
C LEU A 78 -37.14 -10.81 -2.14
N ASP A 79 -35.92 -10.52 -1.70
CA ASP A 79 -35.19 -9.31 -2.03
C ASP A 79 -34.51 -9.43 -3.40
N TYR A 80 -34.48 -8.32 -4.15
CA TYR A 80 -33.71 -8.22 -5.39
C TYR A 80 -32.24 -7.92 -5.08
N ILE A 81 -31.36 -8.38 -5.96
CA ILE A 81 -29.93 -8.10 -5.89
C ILE A 81 -29.68 -6.70 -6.42
N CYS A 82 -28.95 -5.88 -5.66
CA CYS A 82 -28.57 -4.57 -6.14
C CYS A 82 -27.48 -4.64 -7.20
N ASN A 83 -27.66 -3.87 -8.27
CA ASN A 83 -26.68 -3.75 -9.34
C ASN A 83 -25.84 -2.47 -9.15
N PRO A 84 -24.54 -2.58 -8.81
CA PRO A 84 -23.69 -1.41 -8.63
C PRO A 84 -23.19 -0.85 -9.97
N PHE A 85 -23.50 -1.47 -11.11
CA PHE A 85 -23.09 -0.98 -12.42
C PHE A 85 -24.26 -0.28 -13.11
N ALA A 86 -23.98 0.89 -13.71
CA ALA A 86 -24.94 1.57 -14.57
C ALA A 86 -25.27 0.73 -15.82
N GLY A 87 -26.45 0.94 -16.40
CA GLY A 87 -26.85 0.26 -17.63
C GLY A 87 -26.03 0.63 -18.87
N PRO A 88 -26.32 -0.04 -20.01
CA PRO A 88 -25.67 0.23 -21.29
C PRO A 88 -25.82 1.71 -21.70
N PRO A 89 -24.85 2.29 -22.42
CA PRO A 89 -23.58 1.68 -22.86
C PRO A 89 -22.43 1.86 -21.86
N GLY A 90 -22.69 2.46 -20.69
CA GLY A 90 -21.65 3.01 -19.84
C GLY A 90 -21.00 2.00 -18.88
N TYR A 91 -21.79 1.06 -18.35
CA TYR A 91 -21.35 0.02 -17.39
C TYR A 91 -20.40 0.51 -16.29
N ARG A 92 -20.58 1.78 -15.88
CA ARG A 92 -19.71 2.42 -14.92
C ARG A 92 -20.08 1.96 -13.51
N TYR A 93 -19.07 1.62 -12.72
CA TYR A 93 -19.23 1.28 -11.32
C TYR A 93 -19.73 2.51 -10.53
N ARG A 94 -20.84 2.33 -9.83
CA ARG A 94 -21.56 3.32 -9.02
C ARG A 94 -22.15 2.62 -7.79
N PRO A 95 -21.34 2.40 -6.75
CA PRO A 95 -21.79 1.73 -5.53
C PRO A 95 -22.89 2.54 -4.82
N GLU A 96 -23.01 3.84 -5.10
CA GLU A 96 -24.03 4.73 -4.54
C GLU A 96 -25.45 4.38 -5.01
N ASN A 97 -25.58 3.63 -6.11
CA ASN A 97 -26.86 3.09 -6.55
C ASN A 97 -27.42 2.04 -5.57
N CYS A 98 -26.55 1.45 -4.75
CA CYS A 98 -26.91 0.46 -3.76
C CYS A 98 -27.01 1.07 -2.37
N ALA A 99 -28.20 1.03 -1.78
CA ALA A 99 -28.41 1.45 -0.40
C ALA A 99 -27.60 0.56 0.57
N SER A 100 -27.21 1.13 1.72
CA SER A 100 -26.53 0.38 2.77
C SER A 100 -27.39 -0.80 3.24
N GLY A 101 -26.87 -2.03 3.13
CA GLY A 101 -27.60 -3.25 3.47
C GLY A 101 -28.47 -3.82 2.35
N ALA A 102 -28.37 -3.28 1.12
CA ALA A 102 -28.97 -3.93 -0.04
C ALA A 102 -28.33 -5.29 -0.31
N ALA A 103 -29.13 -6.25 -0.78
CA ALA A 103 -28.63 -7.58 -1.11
C ALA A 103 -27.60 -7.51 -2.24
N THR A 104 -26.47 -8.17 -2.04
CA THR A 104 -25.37 -8.27 -2.97
C THR A 104 -25.41 -9.61 -3.70
N ILE A 105 -24.60 -9.76 -4.75
CA ILE A 105 -24.51 -11.05 -5.47
C ILE A 105 -24.06 -12.18 -4.53
N GLY A 106 -23.23 -11.86 -3.53
CA GLY A 106 -22.80 -12.81 -2.50
C GLY A 106 -23.94 -13.34 -1.62
N ASP A 107 -25.06 -12.63 -1.52
CA ASP A 107 -26.22 -13.01 -0.69
C ASP A 107 -27.18 -13.98 -1.40
N ILE A 108 -27.01 -14.19 -2.71
CA ILE A 108 -27.86 -15.08 -3.53
C ILE A 108 -28.02 -16.48 -2.92
N PRO A 109 -26.97 -17.19 -2.46
CA PRO A 109 -27.14 -18.52 -1.87
C PRO A 109 -28.08 -18.51 -0.66
N GLN A 110 -28.00 -17.47 0.17
CA GLN A 110 -28.87 -17.32 1.33
C GLN A 110 -30.31 -16.98 0.93
N ILE A 111 -30.48 -16.14 -0.09
CA ILE A 111 -31.78 -15.79 -0.68
C ILE A 111 -32.46 -17.05 -1.26
N LEU A 112 -31.72 -17.88 -2.01
CA LEU A 112 -32.23 -19.13 -2.56
C LEU A 112 -32.54 -20.17 -1.47
N ARG A 113 -31.74 -20.23 -0.40
CA ARG A 113 -32.00 -21.13 0.71
C ARG A 113 -33.33 -20.81 1.42
N ARG A 114 -33.69 -19.52 1.50
CA ARG A 114 -34.97 -19.04 2.05
C ARG A 114 -36.17 -19.38 1.16
N LEU A 115 -35.96 -19.68 -0.12
CA LEU A 115 -37.00 -20.17 -1.03
C LEU A 115 -37.33 -21.65 -0.85
N THR A 116 -36.55 -22.39 -0.06
CA THR A 116 -36.96 -23.75 0.34
C THR A 116 -38.24 -23.67 1.17
N CYS A 117 -39.15 -24.63 0.98
CA CYS A 117 -40.53 -24.65 1.48
C CYS A 117 -40.71 -24.48 3.02
N SER A 118 -39.64 -24.27 3.77
CA SER A 118 -39.63 -24.21 5.23
C SER A 118 -39.69 -22.79 5.81
N GLU A 119 -39.32 -21.72 5.08
CA GLU A 119 -39.19 -20.38 5.71
C GLU A 119 -40.06 -19.25 5.12
N LEU A 120 -40.38 -19.23 3.81
CA LEU A 120 -41.08 -18.07 3.20
C LEU A 120 -42.47 -18.36 2.62
N GLY A 121 -43.10 -19.47 3.03
CA GLY A 121 -44.53 -19.71 2.76
C GLY A 121 -44.81 -20.12 1.33
N GLY A 122 -44.18 -21.21 0.87
CA GLY A 122 -44.78 -22.00 -0.20
C GLY A 122 -46.16 -22.43 0.28
N GLY A 123 -47.22 -22.04 -0.42
CA GLY A 123 -48.59 -22.48 -0.11
C GLY A 123 -48.70 -24.01 -0.04
N ALA A 124 -49.90 -24.52 0.27
CA ALA A 124 -50.19 -25.93 0.56
C ALA A 124 -49.71 -26.99 -0.47
N ASN A 125 -49.12 -26.58 -1.59
CA ASN A 125 -48.60 -27.41 -2.67
C ASN A 125 -47.06 -27.41 -2.79
N CYS A 126 -46.31 -26.88 -1.81
CA CYS A 126 -44.85 -26.85 -1.87
C CYS A 126 -44.28 -28.25 -1.59
N ALA A 127 -43.98 -29.02 -2.63
CA ALA A 127 -43.22 -30.26 -2.51
C ALA A 127 -41.74 -29.90 -2.23
N PRO A 128 -41.21 -30.12 -1.01
CA PRO A 128 -39.87 -29.69 -0.63
C PRO A 128 -38.74 -30.31 -1.47
N ALA A 129 -39.05 -31.42 -2.15
CA ALA A 129 -38.12 -32.21 -2.94
C ALA A 129 -37.81 -31.62 -4.33
N ASP A 130 -38.71 -30.83 -4.93
CA ASP A 130 -38.57 -30.44 -6.35
C ASP A 130 -37.71 -29.18 -6.55
N LEU A 131 -37.78 -28.20 -5.65
CA LEU A 131 -36.97 -26.98 -5.77
C LEU A 131 -35.55 -27.16 -5.20
N SER A 132 -35.41 -27.98 -4.15
CA SER A 132 -34.12 -28.26 -3.52
C SER A 132 -33.24 -29.23 -4.31
N SER A 133 -33.81 -30.02 -5.22
CA SER A 133 -33.06 -30.96 -6.08
C SER A 133 -32.58 -30.31 -7.38
N ALA A 134 -33.19 -29.20 -7.81
CA ALA A 134 -32.80 -28.49 -9.03
C ALA A 134 -31.62 -27.51 -8.82
N ILE A 135 -31.36 -27.08 -7.59
CA ILE A 135 -30.35 -26.05 -7.28
C ILE A 135 -29.12 -26.69 -6.64
N ASP A 136 -27.98 -26.62 -7.34
CA ASP A 136 -26.68 -26.97 -6.80
C ASP A 136 -26.12 -25.79 -5.98
N TYR A 137 -26.45 -25.78 -4.68
CA TYR A 137 -26.09 -24.69 -3.77
C TYR A 137 -24.57 -24.46 -3.66
N ASP A 138 -23.77 -25.54 -3.73
CA ASP A 138 -22.31 -25.45 -3.63
C ASP A 138 -21.73 -24.71 -4.84
N LYS A 139 -22.23 -25.03 -6.03
CA LYS A 139 -21.88 -24.28 -7.25
C LYS A 139 -22.32 -22.84 -7.16
N VAL A 140 -23.58 -22.57 -6.81
CA VAL A 140 -24.10 -21.20 -6.73
C VAL A 140 -23.26 -20.39 -5.73
N GLN A 141 -22.98 -20.93 -4.55
CA GLN A 141 -22.13 -20.28 -3.55
C GLN A 141 -20.72 -20.00 -4.06
N THR A 142 -20.11 -20.95 -4.78
CA THR A 142 -18.78 -20.78 -5.34
C THR A 142 -18.76 -19.68 -6.41
N TYR A 143 -19.73 -19.67 -7.33
CA TYR A 143 -19.83 -18.65 -8.38
C TYR A 143 -20.11 -17.27 -7.80
N THR A 144 -21.08 -17.15 -6.90
CA THR A 144 -21.47 -15.85 -6.33
C THR A 144 -20.38 -15.26 -5.44
N SER A 145 -19.70 -16.09 -4.65
CA SER A 145 -18.53 -15.69 -3.86
C SER A 145 -17.38 -15.21 -4.76
N SER A 146 -17.13 -15.90 -5.88
CA SER A 146 -16.10 -15.50 -6.84
C SER A 146 -16.40 -14.13 -7.46
N ILE A 147 -17.65 -13.88 -7.87
CA ILE A 147 -18.04 -12.58 -8.43
C ILE A 147 -18.00 -11.48 -7.36
N GLN A 148 -18.41 -11.78 -6.12
CA GLN A 148 -18.28 -10.84 -5.01
C GLN A 148 -16.83 -10.44 -4.76
N ASN A 149 -15.90 -11.40 -4.80
CA ASN A 149 -14.48 -11.10 -4.67
C ASN A 149 -13.95 -10.21 -5.81
N VAL A 150 -14.44 -10.41 -7.05
CA VAL A 150 -14.14 -9.52 -8.18
C VAL A 150 -14.69 -8.11 -7.94
N LEU A 151 -15.93 -8.00 -7.45
CA LEU A 151 -16.57 -6.73 -7.09
C LEU A 151 -15.78 -5.97 -6.01
N ASP A 152 -15.29 -6.68 -4.99
CA ASP A 152 -14.55 -6.08 -3.86
C ASP A 152 -13.21 -5.47 -4.31
N ILE A 153 -12.54 -6.08 -5.29
CA ILE A 153 -11.27 -5.57 -5.85
C ILE A 153 -11.47 -4.60 -7.02
N PHE A 154 -12.67 -4.51 -7.58
CA PHE A 154 -12.97 -3.71 -8.77
C PHE A 154 -12.57 -2.23 -8.62
N PRO A 155 -12.93 -1.50 -7.54
CA PRO A 155 -12.58 -0.08 -7.41
C PRO A 155 -11.08 0.17 -7.36
N GLY A 156 -10.32 -0.72 -6.70
CA GLY A 156 -8.86 -0.65 -6.65
C GLY A 156 -8.24 -0.88 -8.04
N THR A 157 -8.77 -1.86 -8.77
CA THR A 157 -8.33 -2.22 -10.12
C THR A 157 -8.63 -1.10 -11.12
N GLU A 158 -9.81 -0.47 -11.03
CA GLU A 158 -10.19 0.70 -11.84
C GLU A 158 -9.24 1.89 -11.61
N ARG A 159 -8.89 2.17 -10.36
CA ARG A 159 -7.93 3.23 -9.99
C ARG A 159 -6.50 2.91 -10.44
N LEU A 160 -6.14 1.63 -10.52
CA LEU A 160 -4.84 1.19 -11.02
C LEU A 160 -4.76 1.35 -12.54
N VAL A 161 -5.76 0.87 -13.28
CA VAL A 161 -5.85 0.99 -14.74
C VAL A 161 -5.95 2.45 -15.20
N SER A 162 -6.69 3.28 -14.47
CA SER A 162 -6.78 4.73 -14.73
C SER A 162 -5.50 5.47 -14.33
N CYS A 163 -4.54 4.80 -13.68
CA CYS A 163 -3.28 5.32 -13.17
C CYS A 163 -3.40 6.39 -12.08
N GLU A 164 -4.60 6.54 -11.51
CA GLU A 164 -4.83 7.43 -10.39
C GLU A 164 -4.06 6.97 -9.16
N LEU A 165 -4.08 5.66 -8.87
CA LEU A 165 -3.40 5.09 -7.69
C LEU A 165 -1.88 5.30 -7.74
N VAL A 166 -1.26 5.01 -8.88
CA VAL A 166 0.18 5.21 -9.11
C VAL A 166 0.54 6.68 -8.99
N LYS A 167 -0.24 7.55 -9.64
CA LYS A 167 0.00 9.00 -9.60
C LYS A 167 -0.15 9.57 -8.19
N ALA A 168 -1.16 9.13 -7.45
CA ALA A 168 -1.38 9.54 -6.06
C ALA A 168 -0.24 9.08 -5.14
N GLY A 169 0.23 7.84 -5.28
CA GLY A 169 1.37 7.33 -4.52
C GLY A 169 2.65 8.11 -4.80
N PHE A 170 2.93 8.46 -6.06
CA PHE A 170 4.08 9.26 -6.41
C PHE A 170 3.97 10.72 -5.96
N ALA A 171 2.77 11.30 -6.04
CA ALA A 171 2.51 12.64 -5.52
C ALA A 171 2.77 12.70 -4.01
N ASP A 172 2.37 11.67 -3.26
CA ASP A 172 2.64 11.58 -1.82
C ASP A 172 4.15 11.44 -1.53
N ILE A 173 4.86 10.57 -2.25
CA ILE A 173 6.32 10.41 -2.07
C ILE A 173 7.07 11.71 -2.40
N VAL A 174 6.74 12.35 -3.53
CA VAL A 174 7.38 13.60 -3.95
C VAL A 174 7.04 14.74 -3.00
N GLY A 175 5.80 14.86 -2.58
CA GLY A 175 5.35 15.92 -1.67
C GLY A 175 5.91 15.78 -0.25
N ASN A 176 5.86 14.57 0.31
CA ASN A 176 6.11 14.36 1.73
C ASN A 176 7.51 13.79 2.04
N GLN A 177 8.09 12.97 1.15
CA GLN A 177 9.29 12.19 1.49
C GLN A 177 10.56 12.72 0.81
N CYS A 178 10.46 13.29 -0.39
CA CYS A 178 11.60 13.75 -1.16
C CYS A 178 12.37 14.92 -0.51
N ALA A 179 11.66 15.95 -0.05
CA ALA A 179 12.29 17.10 0.60
C ALA A 179 13.01 16.77 1.93
N PRO A 180 12.40 16.05 2.89
CA PRO A 180 13.07 15.71 4.14
C PRO A 180 14.23 14.72 3.94
N LEU A 181 14.09 13.72 3.06
CA LEU A 181 15.15 12.76 2.78
C LEU A 181 16.39 13.45 2.21
N ARG A 182 16.21 14.30 1.19
CA ARG A 182 17.30 15.06 0.58
C ARG A 182 17.96 16.03 1.57
N ARG A 183 17.16 16.72 2.40
CA ARG A 183 17.69 17.66 3.40
C ARG A 183 18.48 16.94 4.49
N GLY A 184 17.97 15.82 5.00
CA GLY A 184 18.62 15.01 6.02
C GLY A 184 19.94 14.42 5.53
N ALA A 185 19.94 13.79 4.36
CA ALA A 185 21.14 13.24 3.74
C ALA A 185 22.20 14.33 3.45
N ARG A 186 21.77 15.50 2.96
CA ARG A 186 22.66 16.64 2.71
C ARG A 186 23.32 17.16 3.98
N ALA A 187 22.55 17.30 5.06
CA ALA A 187 23.07 17.77 6.34
C ALA A 187 24.09 16.77 6.94
N THR A 188 23.79 15.47 6.89
CA THR A 188 24.68 14.43 7.44
C THR A 188 25.98 14.30 6.67
N TRP A 189 25.95 14.26 5.33
CA TRP A 189 27.21 14.17 4.58
C TRP A 189 28.05 15.45 4.73
N ALA A 190 27.44 16.64 4.79
CA ALA A 190 28.15 17.90 5.01
C ALA A 190 28.82 17.96 6.39
N ALA A 191 28.12 17.52 7.45
CA ALA A 191 28.67 17.44 8.80
C ALA A 191 29.86 16.45 8.87
N LEU A 192 29.71 15.28 8.24
CA LEU A 192 30.79 14.28 8.18
C LEU A 192 32.01 14.79 7.38
N ALA A 193 31.79 15.55 6.30
CA ALA A 193 32.86 16.19 5.54
C ALA A 193 33.62 17.21 6.39
N ALA A 194 32.90 18.05 7.12
CA ALA A 194 33.49 19.05 8.01
C ALA A 194 34.29 18.40 9.15
N LEU A 195 33.75 17.36 9.79
CA LEU A 195 34.46 16.59 10.81
C LEU A 195 35.73 15.92 10.26
N SER A 196 35.65 15.34 9.07
CA SER A 196 36.82 14.75 8.41
C SER A 196 37.91 15.80 8.14
N MET A 197 37.53 16.99 7.69
CA MET A 197 38.47 18.08 7.41
C MET A 197 39.10 18.61 8.70
N ALA A 198 38.31 18.80 9.76
CA ALA A 198 38.81 19.23 11.07
C ALA A 198 39.83 18.25 11.65
N MET A 199 39.54 16.94 11.58
CA MET A 199 40.47 15.90 12.02
C MET A 199 41.78 15.91 11.22
N ALA A 200 41.71 16.09 9.89
CA ALA A 200 42.91 16.20 9.06
C ALA A 200 43.77 17.42 9.44
N LEU A 201 43.15 18.57 9.70
CA LEU A 201 43.85 19.78 10.14
C LEU A 201 44.50 19.59 11.52
N LEU A 202 43.82 18.93 12.46
CA LEU A 202 44.37 18.61 13.78
C LEU A 202 45.61 17.70 13.69
N VAL A 203 45.58 16.70 12.80
CA VAL A 203 46.73 15.80 12.57
C VAL A 203 47.90 16.55 11.92
N LEU A 204 47.64 17.44 10.95
CA LEU A 204 48.68 18.25 10.34
C LEU A 204 49.30 19.23 11.34
N ALA A 205 48.49 19.86 12.20
CA ALA A 205 48.96 20.76 13.23
C ALA A 205 49.83 20.05 14.28
N SER A 206 49.43 18.85 14.71
CA SER A 206 50.23 18.06 15.66
C SER A 206 51.55 17.55 15.05
N ALA A 207 51.55 17.17 13.77
CA ALA A 207 52.78 16.80 13.05
C ALA A 207 53.74 17.99 12.87
N ALA A 208 53.21 19.18 12.56
CA ALA A 208 54.01 20.40 12.41
C ALA A 208 54.57 20.91 13.74
N CYS A 209 53.80 20.88 14.84
CA CYS A 209 54.27 21.27 16.17
C CYS A 209 55.14 20.20 16.84
N GLY A 210 54.97 18.91 16.51
CA GLY A 210 55.82 17.82 17.00
C GLY A 210 57.22 17.78 16.36
N GLY A 211 57.45 18.54 15.29
CA GLY A 211 58.74 18.66 14.61
C GLY A 211 59.75 19.62 15.27
N VAL A 212 59.37 20.37 16.31
CA VAL A 212 60.25 21.26 17.07
C VAL A 212 60.34 20.77 18.52
N GLY A 213 60.99 19.64 18.70
CA GLY A 213 61.16 19.01 20.02
C GLY A 213 62.29 18.00 20.07
N GLY A 214 63.31 18.14 19.23
CA GLY A 214 64.55 17.38 19.34
C GLY A 214 65.64 18.21 20.01
N SER A 215 65.79 18.11 21.32
CA SER A 215 67.11 18.20 21.95
C SER A 215 67.12 17.58 23.36
N ARG A 216 68.06 16.66 23.51
CA ARG A 216 68.41 15.87 24.69
C ARG A 216 68.86 16.78 25.84
N HIS A 217 68.65 16.37 27.09
CA HIS A 217 69.74 16.30 28.07
C HIS A 217 69.38 15.39 29.26
N ALA A 218 70.37 14.57 29.62
CA ALA A 218 70.41 13.69 30.77
C ALA A 218 70.54 14.48 32.08
N GLY A 219 69.98 13.96 33.16
CA GLY A 219 70.12 14.50 34.50
C GLY A 219 69.20 13.78 35.48
N ASP A 220 69.78 12.82 36.20
CA ASP A 220 69.25 12.13 37.36
C ASP A 220 68.69 13.11 38.40
N ASP A 221 67.48 12.86 38.90
CA ASP A 221 67.20 12.98 40.34
C ASP A 221 65.87 12.28 40.67
N ARG A 222 66.02 11.11 41.27
CA ARG A 222 64.97 10.40 41.99
C ARG A 222 64.42 11.29 43.11
N HIS A 223 63.15 11.68 43.00
CA HIS A 223 62.32 11.86 44.20
C HIS A 223 60.97 11.16 44.05
N SER A 224 60.86 10.10 44.84
CA SER A 224 59.70 9.26 45.10
C SER A 224 58.52 10.08 45.64
N VAL A 225 57.34 10.00 45.00
CA VAL A 225 56.04 10.09 45.68
C VAL A 225 55.04 9.11 45.05
N ARG A 226 54.84 8.01 45.79
CA ARG A 226 53.64 7.17 45.98
C ARG A 226 52.67 6.92 44.83
N HIS A 227 52.56 5.63 44.50
CA HIS A 227 51.37 4.99 43.95
C HIS A 227 50.11 5.31 44.76
N LEU A 228 49.10 5.87 44.10
CA LEU A 228 47.70 5.60 44.38
C LEU A 228 47.10 4.98 43.12
N THR A 229 46.91 3.67 43.19
CA THR A 229 46.08 2.91 42.27
C THR A 229 44.67 3.47 42.26
N SER A 230 44.21 3.97 41.12
CA SER A 230 42.79 3.97 40.78
C SER A 230 42.66 3.33 39.40
N SER A 231 42.23 2.07 39.43
CA SER A 231 41.81 1.34 38.25
C SER A 231 40.46 1.93 37.81
N SER A 232 40.42 2.46 36.60
CA SER A 232 39.16 2.62 35.87
C SER A 232 39.45 2.34 34.42
N ASN A 233 39.42 1.04 34.10
CA ASN A 233 39.13 0.60 32.74
C ASN A 233 37.77 1.18 32.36
N SER A 234 37.73 1.99 31.32
CA SER A 234 36.51 2.21 30.55
C SER A 234 36.78 1.67 29.15
N GLU A 235 36.59 0.37 29.02
CA GLU A 235 36.13 -0.23 27.78
C GLU A 235 34.89 0.54 27.34
N VAL A 236 34.98 1.26 26.22
CA VAL A 236 33.80 1.75 25.51
C VAL A 236 33.16 0.53 24.88
N SER A 237 32.13 0.02 25.55
CA SER A 237 31.31 -1.08 25.07
C SER A 237 30.57 -0.66 23.80
N GLU A 238 30.81 -1.39 22.71
CA GLU A 238 29.96 -1.43 21.51
C GLU A 238 28.61 -2.08 21.84
N THR A 239 27.77 -1.45 22.65
CA THR A 239 26.37 -1.90 22.85
C THR A 239 25.44 -0.72 23.17
N GLU A 240 25.33 0.24 22.24
CA GLU A 240 24.19 1.18 22.28
C GLU A 240 23.70 1.53 20.87
N PHE A 241 23.42 0.49 20.07
CA PHE A 241 22.70 0.63 18.80
C PHE A 241 21.64 -0.46 18.64
N ALA A 242 20.80 -0.64 19.65
CA ALA A 242 19.63 -1.49 19.54
C ALA A 242 18.50 -1.01 20.47
N GLU A 243 18.00 0.21 20.27
CA GLU A 243 16.57 0.49 20.48
C GLU A 243 16.21 1.87 19.92
N MET A 244 15.74 1.91 18.67
CA MET A 244 14.74 2.92 18.32
C MET A 244 13.39 2.26 18.57
N PRO A 245 12.54 2.77 19.48
CA PRO A 245 11.18 2.28 19.56
C PRO A 245 10.50 2.62 18.23
N ALA A 246 10.15 1.59 17.47
CA ALA A 246 9.31 1.71 16.29
C ALA A 246 8.01 2.37 16.71
N LYS A 247 7.87 3.68 16.45
CA LYS A 247 6.64 4.39 16.70
C LYS A 247 5.62 3.86 15.70
N LYS A 248 4.73 2.99 16.18
CA LYS A 248 3.61 2.43 15.42
C LYS A 248 2.78 3.59 14.88
N VAL A 249 2.98 3.92 13.61
CA VAL A 249 2.16 4.91 12.90
C VAL A 249 0.80 4.25 12.69
N ARG A 250 -0.18 4.66 13.50
CA ARG A 250 -1.58 4.31 13.26
C ARG A 250 -2.03 5.12 12.05
N VAL A 251 -2.07 4.48 10.89
CA VAL A 251 -2.78 4.99 9.72
C VAL A 251 -4.26 4.97 10.07
N LYS A 252 -4.81 6.15 10.36
CA LYS A 252 -6.25 6.32 10.52
C LYS A 252 -6.82 6.45 9.11
N ILE A 253 -7.35 5.36 8.59
CA ILE A 253 -8.15 5.37 7.35
C ILE A 253 -9.43 6.13 7.72
N VAL A 254 -9.50 7.40 7.35
CA VAL A 254 -10.74 8.16 7.34
C VAL A 254 -11.36 7.85 5.98
N GLY A 255 -12.35 6.96 5.97
CA GLY A 255 -13.23 6.77 4.82
C GLY A 255 -14.21 7.94 4.70
N PRO A 256 -14.86 8.12 3.53
CA PRO A 256 -16.11 8.85 3.44
C PRO A 256 -17.23 8.13 4.22
#